data_AF-A0A0M0BN06-F1
#
_entry.id   AF-A0A0M0BN06-F1
#
_cell.length_a   1.000
_cell.length_b   1.000
_cell.length_c   1.000
_cell.angle_alpha   90.00
_cell.angle_beta   90.00
_cell.angle_gamma   90.00
#
_symmetry.space_group_name_H-M   'P 1'
#
loop_
_entity.id
_entity.type
_entity.pdbx_description
1 polymer ?
#
loop_
_entity_poly.entity_id
_entity_poly.type
_entity_poly.pdbx_seq_one_letter_code
_entity_poly.pdbx_strand_id
1 'polypeptide(L)' 'MANQAENTVLLSELRVLLNKVIRQNLAEGLLFSAGTDTSILAYEALKFKPDLNAITLVFEQGEPE' A
#
# COMPACT_ATOMS: atom_id res chain seq x y z
N MET A 1 6.46 -14.08 24.88
CA MET A 1 5.84 -12.74 24.93
C MET A 1 6.92 -11.66 24.84
N ALA A 2 7.78 -11.74 23.82
CA ALA A 2 8.71 -10.65 23.55
C ALA A 2 7.96 -9.57 22.76
N ASN A 3 8.02 -8.34 23.28
CA ASN A 3 8.00 -7.09 22.54
C ASN A 3 6.71 -6.47 21.98
N GLN A 4 5.54 -6.77 22.54
CA GLN A 4 4.29 -6.15 22.07
C GLN A 4 4.27 -4.62 22.19
N ALA A 5 4.86 -4.06 23.25
CA ALA A 5 4.93 -2.60 23.45
C ALA A 5 5.86 -1.92 22.43
N GLU A 6 7.08 -2.44 22.23
CA GLU A 6 8.02 -1.90 21.24
C GLU A 6 7.50 -2.07 19.81
N ASN A 7 6.89 -3.22 19.49
CA ASN A 7 6.25 -3.42 18.19
C ASN A 7 5.13 -2.40 17.95
N THR A 8 4.39 -2.01 18.99
CA THR A 8 3.35 -0.98 18.87
C THR A 8 3.96 0.38 18.50
N VAL A 9 5.08 0.75 19.14
CA VAL A 9 5.82 1.98 18.82
C VAL A 9 6.34 1.94 17.39
N LEU A 10 7.06 0.89 17.00
CA LEU A 10 7.62 0.73 15.66
C LEU A 10 6.54 0.76 14.57
N LEU A 11 5.39 0.12 14.79
CA LEU A 11 4.26 0.16 13.86
C LEU A 11 3.68 1.57 13.72
N SER A 12 3.64 2.35 14.79
CA SER A 12 3.18 3.74 14.73
C SER A 12 4.13 4.62 13.90
N GLU A 13 5.44 4.47 14.11
CA GLU A 13 6.47 5.21 13.37
C GLU A 13 6.48 4.82 11.90
N LEU A 14 6.36 3.53 11.60
CA LEU A 14 6.27 3.02 10.24
C LEU A 14 5.06 3.60 9.49
N ARG A 15 3.88 3.69 10.14
CA ARG A 15 2.70 4.32 9.53
C ARG A 15 2.90 5.80 9.25
N VAL A 16 3.60 6.53 10.11
CA VAL A 16 3.92 7.95 9.88
C VAL A 16 4.82 8.09 8.65
N LEU A 17 5.88 7.28 8.56
CA LEU A 17 6.79 7.27 7.42
C LEU A 17 6.10 6.87 6.13
N LEU A 18 5.27 5.82 6.16
CA LEU A 18 4.51 5.36 5.01
C LEU A 18 3.57 6.45 4.48
N ASN A 19 2.82 7.10 5.37
CA ASN A 19 1.95 8.21 5.00
C ASN A 19 2.70 9.39 4.38
N LYS A 20 3.89 9.70 4.89
CA LYS A 20 4.75 10.74 4.30
C LYS A 20 5.18 10.38 2.88
N VAL A 21 5.68 9.16 2.67
CA VAL A 21 6.15 8.69 1.36
C VAL A 21 5.00 8.62 0.36
N ILE A 22 3.84 8.11 0.76
CA ILE A 22 2.65 8.05 -0.10
C ILE A 22 2.25 9.45 -0.56
N ARG A 23 2.15 10.42 0.35
CA ARG A 23 1.80 11.81 -0.01
C ARG A 23 2.80 12.43 -0.98
N GLN A 24 4.10 12.15 -0.83
CA GLN A 24 5.14 12.67 -1.71
C GLN A 24 5.11 12.06 -3.12
N ASN A 25 4.56 10.85 -3.26
CA ASN A 25 4.56 10.08 -4.51
C ASN A 25 3.14 9.80 -5.03
N LEU A 26 2.13 10.52 -4.53
CA LEU A 26 0.74 10.28 -4.87
C LEU A 26 0.50 10.65 -6.34
N ALA A 27 0.19 9.63 -7.15
CA ALA A 27 0.00 9.75 -8.59
C ALA A 27 -1.49 9.71 -8.97
N GLU A 28 -1.75 9.66 -10.28
CA GLU A 28 -3.10 9.52 -10.83
C GLU A 28 -3.72 8.13 -10.56
N GLY A 29 -2.87 7.11 -10.38
CA GLY A 29 -3.29 5.74 -10.08
C GLY A 29 -2.19 4.92 -9.40
N LEU A 30 -2.53 3.68 -9.05
CA LEU A 30 -1.68 2.71 -8.36
C LEU A 30 -1.65 1.39 -9.12
N LEU A 31 -0.45 0.81 -9.30
CA LEU A 31 -0.32 -0.58 -9.72
C LEU A 31 -0.71 -1.49 -8.55
N PHE A 32 -1.77 -2.28 -8.75
CA PHE A 32 -2.43 -3.03 -7.69
C PHE A 32 -2.51 -4.51 -8.05
N SER A 33 -1.68 -5.33 -7.40
CA SER A 33 -1.66 -6.79 -7.62
C SER A 33 -2.59 -7.56 -6.68
N ALA A 34 -3.28 -6.85 -5.77
CA ALA A 34 -3.98 -7.42 -4.60
C ALA A 34 -3.07 -8.20 -3.62
N GLY A 35 -1.74 -8.18 -3.81
CA GLY A 35 -0.78 -8.65 -2.81
C GLY A 35 -0.78 -7.75 -1.57
N THR A 36 -0.26 -8.27 -0.45
CA THR A 36 -0.23 -7.58 0.85
C THR A 36 0.34 -6.17 0.75
N ASP A 37 1.49 -6.01 0.08
CA ASP A 37 2.16 -4.71 -0.03
C ASP A 37 1.30 -3.69 -0.77
N THR A 38 0.76 -4.07 -1.93
CA THR A 38 -0.11 -3.18 -2.73
C THR A 38 -1.44 -2.89 -2.03
N SER A 39 -1.93 -3.81 -1.20
CA SER A 39 -3.14 -3.62 -0.38
C SER A 39 -2.92 -2.62 0.75
N ILE A 40 -1.76 -2.67 1.41
CA ILE A 40 -1.37 -1.68 2.42
C ILE A 40 -1.21 -0.31 1.77
N LEU A 41 -0.52 -0.23 0.62
CA LEU A 41 -0.35 1.03 -0.11
C LEU A 41 -1.70 1.62 -0.55
N ALA A 42 -2.58 0.80 -1.13
CA ALA A 42 -3.92 1.24 -1.54
C ALA A 42 -4.71 1.79 -0.34
N TYR A 43 -4.77 1.03 0.76
CA TYR A 43 -5.51 1.43 1.95
C TYR A 43 -5.04 2.78 2.53
N GLU A 44 -3.72 2.98 2.61
CA GLU A 44 -3.17 4.24 3.12
C GLU A 44 -3.33 5.39 2.11
N ALA A 45 -3.19 5.14 0.80
CA ALA A 45 -3.35 6.17 -0.24
C ALA A 45 -4.79 6.68 -0.37
N LEU A 46 -5.79 5.82 -0.18
CA LEU A 46 -7.21 6.20 -0.24
C LEU A 46 -7.61 7.25 0.81
N LYS A 47 -6.84 7.39 1.89
CA LYS A 47 -7.04 8.44 2.90
C LYS A 47 -6.74 9.85 2.36
N PHE A 48 -5.96 9.95 1.28
CA PHE A 48 -5.57 11.21 0.66
C PHE A 48 -6.23 11.42 -0.71
N LYS A 49 -6.50 10.33 -1.44
CA LYS A 49 -7.20 10.35 -2.73
C LYS A 49 -8.21 9.20 -2.80
N PRO A 50 -9.47 9.42 -2.37
CA PRO A 50 -10.49 8.38 -2.31
C PRO A 50 -10.89 7.78 -3.66
N ASP A 51 -10.67 8.52 -4.75
CA ASP A 51 -10.97 8.15 -6.14
C ASP A 51 -9.71 7.68 -6.90
N LEU A 52 -8.70 7.17 -6.19
CA LEU A 52 -7.45 6.69 -6.81
C LEU A 52 -7.72 5.47 -7.70
N ASN A 53 -7.35 5.58 -8.98
CA ASN A 53 -7.49 4.47 -9.94
C ASN A 53 -6.51 3.35 -9.61
N ALA A 54 -7.02 2.12 -9.46
CA ALA A 54 -6.21 0.92 -9.30
C ALA A 54 -6.10 0.17 -10.63
N ILE A 55 -4.87 -0.18 -11.02
CA ILE A 55 -4.56 -0.86 -12.28
C ILE A 55 -3.94 -2.21 -11.96
N THR A 56 -4.57 -3.29 -12.41
CA THR A 56 -4.06 -4.66 -12.30
C THR A 56 -3.73 -5.19 -13.68
N LEU A 57 -2.58 -5.85 -13.82
CA LEU A 57 -2.19 -6.52 -15.06
C LEU A 57 -2.44 -8.02 -14.90
N VAL A 58 -3.18 -8.61 -15.84
CA VAL A 58 -3.54 -10.03 -15.83
C VAL A 58 -3.39 -10.56 -17.26
N PHE A 59 -2.79 -11.75 -17.42
CA PHE A 59 -2.75 -12.46 -18.69
C PHE A 59 -4.08 -13.19 -18.91
N GLU A 60 -4.70 -13.05 -20.08
CA GLU A 60 -6.01 -13.67 -20.38
C GLU A 60 -6.01 -15.19 -20.21
N GLN A 61 -4.86 -15.84 -20.43
CA GLN A 61 -4.73 -17.30 -20.41
C GLN A 61 -4.07 -17.83 -19.12
N GLY A 62 -3.74 -16.96 -18.16
CA GLY A 62 -3.11 -17.35 -16.89
C GLY A 62 -1.66 -17.85 -16.99
N GLU A 63 -1.12 -18.01 -18.19
CA GLU A 63 0.27 -18.42 -18.43
C GLU A 63 1.06 -17.25 -19.03
N PRO A 64 2.19 -16.84 -18.44
CA PRO A 64 3.15 -15.97 -19.11
C PRO A 64 3.88 -16.79 -20.20
N GLU A 65 3.86 -16.32 -21.45
CA GLU A 65 4.71 -16.86 -22.54
C GLU A 65 6.21 -16.72 -22.25
#